data_AF-A0A946P3R0-F1
#
_entry.id   AF-A0A946P3R0-F1
#
_cell.length_a   1.000
_cell.length_b   1.000
_cell.length_c   1.000
_cell.angle_alpha   90.00
_cell.angle_beta   90.00
_cell.angle_gamma   90.00
#
_symmetry.space_group_name_H-M   'P 1'
#
loop_
_entity.id
_entity.type
_entity.pdbx_description
1 polymer ?
#
loop_
_entity_poly.entity_id
_entity_poly.type
_entity_poly.pdbx_seq_one_letter_code
_entity_poly.pdbx_strand_id
1 'polypeptide(L)'
;MISFSMAQATHIDSTKIKIPSVAWKLSLIPGMGQFYNEKYIKSASFMMAGTYAFMKRNEFSETGQIGKRNTYSWWLFGLYVWGMLDAYVDAQLSTFPTEKNNNFENEGDE
;
A
#
# COMPACT_ATOMS: atom_id res chain seq x y z
N MET A 1 10.15 -10.41 -39.95
CA MET A 1 11.14 -9.72 -39.08
C MET A 1 11.22 -10.53 -37.79
N ILE A 2 12.43 -10.80 -37.32
CA ILE A 2 12.80 -11.95 -36.48
C ILE A 2 12.13 -11.89 -35.08
N SER A 3 11.42 -12.96 -34.69
CA SER A 3 10.83 -13.14 -33.36
C SER A 3 11.87 -13.66 -32.38
N PHE A 4 12.17 -12.89 -31.34
CA PHE A 4 12.98 -13.35 -30.22
C PHE A 4 12.03 -13.83 -29.11
N SER A 5 11.75 -15.14 -29.10
CA SER A 5 10.95 -15.79 -28.06
C SER A 5 11.85 -16.07 -26.86
N MET A 6 11.76 -15.24 -25.82
CA MET A 6 12.38 -15.52 -24.52
C MET A 6 11.32 -16.20 -23.64
N ALA A 7 11.25 -17.53 -23.73
CA ALA A 7 10.48 -18.35 -22.81
C ALA A 7 11.15 -18.32 -21.43
N GLN A 8 10.74 -17.38 -20.58
CA GLN A 8 11.14 -17.38 -19.17
C GLN A 8 10.10 -18.19 -18.39
N ALA A 9 10.51 -19.40 -17.99
CA ALA A 9 9.76 -20.25 -17.08
C ALA A 9 9.35 -19.46 -15.82
N THR A 10 8.06 -19.48 -15.47
CA THR A 10 7.56 -18.90 -14.22
C THR A 10 7.99 -19.77 -13.04
N HIS A 11 9.23 -19.60 -12.62
CA HIS A 11 9.70 -20.02 -11.31
C HIS A 11 9.10 -19.06 -10.28
N ILE A 12 8.12 -19.53 -9.52
CA ILE A 12 7.53 -18.76 -8.42
C ILE A 12 8.60 -18.69 -7.33
N ASP A 13 9.32 -17.57 -7.30
CA ASP A 13 10.39 -17.36 -6.36
C ASP A 13 9.82 -17.14 -4.95
N SER A 14 9.92 -18.16 -4.09
CA SER A 14 9.46 -18.10 -2.69
C SER A 14 10.03 -16.92 -1.91
N THR A 15 11.16 -16.33 -2.35
CA THR A 15 11.72 -15.13 -1.70
C THR A 15 10.89 -13.85 -1.94
N LYS A 16 9.97 -13.85 -2.93
CA LYS A 16 9.04 -12.74 -3.19
C LYS A 16 7.69 -12.85 -2.50
N ILE A 17 7.44 -13.95 -1.77
CA ILE A 17 6.18 -14.15 -1.05
C ILE A 17 6.17 -13.24 0.19
N LYS A 18 5.35 -12.20 0.14
CA LYS A 18 5.16 -11.26 1.26
C LYS A 18 4.32 -11.93 2.33
N ILE A 19 4.80 -11.94 3.57
CA ILE A 19 4.13 -12.57 4.70
C ILE A 19 3.25 -11.51 5.38
N PRO A 20 1.91 -11.66 5.39
CA PRO A 20 1.01 -10.68 5.99
C PRO A 20 1.28 -10.45 7.48
N SER A 21 1.80 -11.47 8.18
CA SER A 21 2.18 -11.42 9.59
C SER A 21 3.36 -10.46 9.87
N VAL A 22 4.20 -10.19 8.87
CA VAL A 22 5.31 -9.24 8.97
C VAL A 22 4.83 -7.83 8.61
N ALA A 23 3.94 -7.72 7.62
CA ALA A 23 3.36 -6.46 7.19
C ALA A 23 2.60 -5.74 8.33
N TRP A 24 1.77 -6.45 9.11
CA TRP A 24 1.04 -5.80 10.21
C TRP A 24 1.98 -5.32 11.33
N LYS A 25 3.02 -6.09 11.66
CA LYS A 25 4.02 -5.70 12.66
C LYS A 25 4.82 -4.49 12.20
N LEU A 26 5.22 -4.45 10.93
CA LEU A 26 5.92 -3.32 10.34
C LEU A 26 5.02 -2.08 10.21
N SER A 27 3.71 -2.26 9.96
CA SER A 27 2.76 -1.17 9.82
C SER A 27 2.49 -0.40 11.12
N LEU A 28 2.93 -0.92 12.27
CA LEU A 28 2.94 -0.17 13.53
C LEU A 28 3.85 1.06 13.46
N ILE A 29 4.83 1.05 12.56
CA ILE A 29 5.61 2.23 12.24
C ILE A 29 4.92 2.91 11.04
N PRO A 30 4.51 4.19 11.16
CA PRO A 30 3.80 4.89 10.09
C PRO A 30 4.57 4.81 8.76
N GLY A 31 3.87 4.36 7.71
CA GLY A 31 4.42 4.23 6.36
C GLY A 31 5.16 2.92 6.07
N MET A 32 5.72 2.22 7.08
CA MET A 32 6.56 1.03 6.87
C MET A 32 5.81 -0.16 6.28
N GLY A 33 4.52 -0.29 6.54
CA GLY A 33 3.66 -1.30 5.90
C GLY A 33 3.56 -1.15 4.38
N GLN A 34 3.45 0.09 3.91
CA GLN A 34 3.38 0.39 2.47
C GLN A 34 4.74 0.19 1.79
N PHE A 35 5.85 0.45 2.50
CA PHE A 35 7.20 0.12 2.03
C PHE A 35 7.40 -1.38 1.85
N TYR A 36 6.92 -2.21 2.79
CA TYR A 36 6.95 -3.67 2.65
C TYR A 36 6.19 -4.16 1.42
N ASN A 37 5.07 -3.50 1.11
CA ASN A 37 4.26 -3.80 -0.07
C ASN A 37 4.80 -3.19 -1.37
N GLU A 38 5.95 -2.51 -1.37
CA GLU A 38 6.54 -1.79 -2.52
C GLU A 38 5.60 -0.71 -3.12
N LYS A 39 4.65 -0.21 -2.32
CA LYS A 39 3.69 0.83 -2.71
C LYS A 39 4.14 2.21 -2.25
N TYR A 40 5.25 2.69 -2.81
CA TYR A 40 5.88 3.96 -2.44
C TYR A 40 5.00 5.19 -2.68
N ILE A 41 4.18 5.18 -3.75
CA ILE A 41 3.28 6.30 -4.05
C ILE A 41 2.22 6.43 -2.95
N LYS A 42 1.67 5.30 -2.50
CA LYS A 42 0.73 5.28 -1.37
C LYS A 42 1.41 5.79 -0.09
N SER A 43 2.60 5.29 0.24
CA SER A 43 3.32 5.75 1.43
C SER A 43 3.59 7.25 1.41
N ALA A 44 4.02 7.80 0.27
CA ALA A 44 4.23 9.23 0.08
C ALA A 44 2.94 10.03 0.27
N SER A 45 1.81 9.55 -0.28
CA SER A 45 0.51 10.22 -0.14
C SER A 45 0.01 10.26 1.31
N PHE A 46 0.12 9.16 2.07
CA PHE A 46 -0.22 9.14 3.49
C PHE A 46 0.71 10.03 4.32
N MET A 47 2.00 10.03 4.04
CA MET A 47 2.95 10.93 4.69
C MET A 47 2.60 12.40 4.42
N MET A 48 2.29 12.76 3.18
CA MET A 48 1.91 14.13 2.81
C MET A 48 0.60 14.57 3.50
N ALA A 49 -0.41 13.70 3.54
CA ALA A 49 -1.66 13.99 4.25
C ALA A 49 -1.44 14.12 5.77
N GLY A 50 -0.61 13.23 6.34
CA GLY A 50 -0.26 13.24 7.76
C GLY A 50 0.53 14.48 8.16
N THR A 51 1.53 14.89 7.37
CA THR A 51 2.31 16.11 7.62
C THR A 51 1.44 17.36 7.48
N TYR A 52 0.55 17.42 6.49
CA TYR A 52 -0.42 18.51 6.37
C TYR A 52 -1.33 18.61 7.61
N ALA A 53 -1.91 17.49 8.05
CA ALA A 53 -2.73 17.45 9.25
C ALA A 53 -1.95 17.85 10.51
N PHE A 54 -0.68 17.44 10.60
CA PHE A 54 0.23 17.81 11.69
C PHE A 54 0.50 19.32 11.71
N MET A 55 0.84 19.90 10.56
CA MET A 55 1.08 21.34 10.43
C MET A 55 -0.16 22.14 10.83
N LYS A 56 -1.34 21.75 10.34
CA LYS A 56 -2.60 22.40 10.73
C LYS A 56 -2.92 22.24 12.20
N ARG A 57 -2.67 21.07 12.78
CA ARG A 57 -2.80 20.88 14.24
C ARG A 57 -1.90 21.84 15.01
N ASN A 58 -0.66 22.05 14.57
CA ASN A 58 0.30 22.94 15.24
C ASN A 58 -0.11 24.41 15.12
N GLU A 59 -0.52 24.85 13.91
CA GLU A 59 -1.06 26.19 13.66
C GLU A 59 -2.28 26.50 14.55
N PHE A 60 -3.20 25.54 14.70
CA PHE A 60 -4.35 25.70 15.59
C PHE A 60 -4.01 25.58 17.08
N SER A 61 -2.86 25.00 17.42
CA SER A 61 -2.34 24.99 18.79
C SER A 61 -1.80 26.37 19.17
N GLU A 62 -1.13 27.06 18.25
CA GLU A 62 -0.60 28.41 18.45
C GLU A 62 -1.71 29.48 18.50
N THR A 63 -2.74 29.34 17.66
CA THR A 63 -3.88 30.29 17.63
C THR A 63 -4.94 30.02 18.71
N GLY A 64 -4.76 29.01 19.57
CA GLY A 64 -5.69 28.69 20.65
C GLY A 64 -7.03 28.08 20.21
N GLN A 65 -7.18 27.67 18.95
CA GLN A 65 -8.42 27.10 18.40
C GLN A 65 -8.55 25.61 18.73
N ILE A 66 -8.95 25.30 19.97
CA ILE A 66 -9.03 23.92 20.52
C ILE A 66 -9.90 22.99 19.66
N GLY A 67 -11.04 23.49 19.14
CA GLY A 67 -11.96 22.69 18.32
C GLY A 67 -11.29 22.16 17.05
N LYS A 68 -10.66 23.04 16.27
CA LYS A 68 -9.97 22.66 15.03
C LYS A 68 -8.76 21.77 15.31
N ARG A 69 -8.00 22.05 16.37
CA ARG A 69 -6.87 21.19 16.78
C ARG A 69 -7.32 19.75 17.07
N ASN A 70 -8.47 19.58 17.74
CA ASN A 70 -9.04 18.26 18.01
C ASN A 70 -9.44 17.55 16.71
N THR A 71 -10.11 18.27 15.80
CA THR A 71 -10.46 17.75 14.47
C THR A 71 -9.23 17.27 13.70
N TYR A 72 -8.15 18.06 13.65
CA TYR A 72 -6.92 17.67 12.96
C TYR A 72 -6.15 16.55 13.67
N SER A 73 -6.25 16.44 15.00
CA SER A 73 -5.72 15.29 15.74
C SER A 73 -6.46 14.00 15.38
N TRP A 74 -7.79 14.07 15.21
CA TRP A 74 -8.60 12.97 14.70
C TRP A 74 -8.28 12.61 13.26
N TRP A 75 -8.03 13.58 12.38
CA TRP A 75 -7.53 13.32 11.03
C TRP A 75 -6.20 12.59 11.04
N LEU A 76 -5.27 13.01 11.90
CA LEU A 76 -3.94 12.38 12.04
C LEU A 76 -4.07 10.92 12.49
N PHE A 77 -4.91 10.66 13.50
CA PHE A 77 -5.20 9.31 13.98
C PHE A 77 -5.88 8.46 12.90
N GLY A 78 -6.89 9.01 12.22
CA GLY A 78 -7.63 8.32 11.16
C GLY A 78 -6.72 7.94 9.99
N LEU A 79 -5.89 8.86 9.51
CA LEU A 79 -4.92 8.61 8.44
C LEU A 79 -3.90 7.53 8.82
N TYR A 80 -3.45 7.52 10.08
CA TYR A 80 -2.54 6.50 10.59
C TYR A 80 -3.19 5.10 10.56
N VAL A 81 -4.37 4.94 11.14
CA VAL A 81 -5.09 3.66 11.16
C VAL A 81 -5.47 3.23 9.74
N TRP A 82 -5.92 4.16 8.89
CA TRP A 82 -6.25 3.87 7.50
C TRP A 82 -5.04 3.34 6.73
N GLY A 83 -3.89 4.01 6.83
CA GLY A 83 -2.67 3.58 6.13
C GLY A 83 -2.20 2.19 6.59
N MET A 84 -2.37 1.88 7.88
CA MET A 84 -2.10 0.56 8.45
C MET A 84 -3.04 -0.52 7.88
N LEU A 85 -4.35 -0.24 7.82
CA LEU A 85 -5.34 -1.17 7.26
C LEU A 85 -5.13 -1.41 5.76
N ASP A 86 -4.89 -0.35 4.99
CA ASP A 86 -4.62 -0.46 3.54
C ASP A 86 -3.36 -1.31 3.28
N ALA A 87 -2.29 -1.12 4.07
CA ALA A 87 -1.09 -1.94 3.97
C ALA A 87 -1.34 -3.40 4.37
N TYR A 88 -2.15 -3.64 5.40
CA TYR A 88 -2.51 -4.99 5.81
C TYR A 88 -3.28 -5.72 4.71
N VAL A 89 -4.31 -5.08 4.14
CA VAL A 89 -5.11 -5.64 3.05
C VAL A 89 -4.25 -5.88 1.82
N ASP A 90 -3.38 -4.95 1.45
CA ASP A 90 -2.46 -5.11 0.32
C ASP A 90 -1.48 -6.28 0.51
N ALA A 91 -0.98 -6.48 1.74
CA ALA A 91 -0.12 -7.60 2.06
C ALA A 91 -0.88 -8.93 1.97
N GLN A 92 -2.11 -8.99 2.47
CA GLN A 92 -2.98 -10.16 2.31
C GLN A 92 -3.27 -10.43 0.84
N LEU A 93 -3.60 -9.40 0.05
CA LEU A 93 -3.91 -9.54 -1.36
C LEU A 93 -2.73 -10.05 -2.19
N SER A 94 -1.50 -9.70 -1.81
CA SER A 94 -0.29 -10.16 -2.50
C SER A 94 -0.06 -11.67 -2.42
N THR A 95 -0.79 -12.37 -1.54
CA THR A 95 -0.71 -13.83 -1.39
C THR A 95 -1.70 -14.60 -2.27
N PHE A 96 -2.65 -13.91 -2.92
CA PHE A 96 -3.60 -14.58 -3.82
C PHE A 96 -2.95 -14.92 -5.17
N PRO A 97 -3.23 -16.11 -5.72
CA PRO A 97 -2.79 -16.45 -7.07
C PRO A 97 -3.52 -15.56 -8.08
N THR A 98 -2.76 -14.77 -8.84
CA THR A 98 -3.30 -14.03 -9.98
C THR A 98 -3.52 -15.03 -11.11
N GLU A 99 -4.73 -15.57 -11.25
CA GLU A 99 -5.10 -16.31 -12.45
C GLU A 99 -5.03 -15.35 -13.65
N LYS A 100 -4.03 -15.56 -14.49
CA LYS A 100 -3.90 -14.87 -15.77
C LYS A 100 -4.55 -15.77 -16.81
N ASN A 101 -5.84 -15.53 -17.05
CA ASN A 101 -6.67 -16.31 -17.95
C ASN A 101 -6.20 -16.11 -19.39
N ASN A 102 -5.26 -16.92 -19.86
CA ASN A 102 -4.80 -16.93 -21.25
C ASN A 102 -5.46 -18.09 -22.03
N ASN A 103 -6.76 -18.31 -21.89
CA ASN A 103 -7.46 -19.45 -22.50
C ASN A 103 -8.73 -19.05 -23.28
N PHE A 104 -8.67 -18.04 -24.15
CA PHE A 104 -9.78 -17.74 -25.10
C PHE A 104 -9.32 -17.34 -26.51
N GLU A 105 -8.12 -17.71 -26.94
CA GLU A 105 -7.65 -17.42 -28.32
C GLU A 105 -7.19 -18.66 -29.09
N ASN A 106 -7.60 -19.87 -28.72
CA ASN A 106 -7.28 -21.08 -29.46
C ASN A 106 -8.47 -22.06 -29.55
N GLU A 107 -9.60 -21.64 -30.15
CA GLU A 107 -10.67 -22.55 -30.61
C GLU A 107 -11.31 -22.03 -31.93
N GLY A 108 -10.46 -21.66 -32.88
CA GLY A 108 -10.78 -21.35 -34.26
C GLY A 108 -9.45 -20.97 -34.87
N ASP A 109 -8.74 -21.85 -35.55
CA ASP A 109 -9.17 -22.44 -36.80
C ASP A 109 -8.56 -23.84 -36.98
N GLU A 110 -9.40 -24.86 -37.15
CA GLU A 110 -9.07 -26.12 -37.84
C GLU A 110 -9.27 -25.97 -39.35
#